data_AF-A0A966ZE11-F1
#
_entry.id   AF-A0A966ZE11-F1
#
_cell.length_a   1.000
_cell.length_b   1.000
_cell.length_c   1.000
_cell.angle_alpha   90.00
_cell.angle_beta   90.00
_cell.angle_gamma   90.00
#
_symmetry.space_group_name_H-M   'P 1'
#
loop_
_entity.id
_entity.type
_entity.pdbx_description
1 polymer ?
#
loop_
_entity_poly.entity_id
_entity_poly.type
_entity_poly.pdbx_seq_one_letter_code
_entity_poly.pdbx_strand_id
1 'polypeptide(L)'
;MAHWRQYITQFRGMRQMPGRNALVLLTEGVVPDFLLDGVIDEANRAGVAICPVDVRGVVFTGMTASERVFVSSGSGRLNPTSSIDSATGSRVNVFENSRRGMSRLAGETGGVFLQGDNDIGALLANAVEEIGDYYLIGCQPQRGDYGTKFHRVQIKVKRRGVHATTRSGFPGAPGRDTTAALERMDLRMSLGGVRRI
;
A
#
# COMPACT_ATOMS: atom_id res chain seq x y z
N MET A 1 12.24 8.44 -13.41
CA MET A 1 11.73 7.17 -13.98
C MET A 1 12.58 5.93 -13.61
N ALA A 2 13.71 6.04 -12.90
CA ALA A 2 14.66 4.92 -12.70
C ALA A 2 14.66 4.22 -11.32
N HIS A 3 13.92 4.68 -10.31
CA HIS A 3 14.04 4.16 -8.94
C HIS A 3 13.28 2.85 -8.67
N TRP A 4 12.21 2.53 -9.42
CA TRP A 4 11.33 1.40 -9.06
C TRP A 4 11.92 0.01 -9.36
N ARG A 5 12.86 -0.09 -10.32
CA ARG A 5 13.59 -1.35 -10.61
C ARG A 5 14.46 -1.81 -9.43
N GLN A 6 14.91 -0.88 -8.59
CA GLN A 6 15.70 -1.19 -7.41
C GLN A 6 14.84 -1.92 -6.35
N TYR A 7 13.58 -1.51 -6.17
CA TYR A 7 12.65 -2.17 -5.25
C TYR A 7 12.38 -3.62 -5.63
N ILE A 8 12.18 -3.92 -6.91
CA ILE A 8 11.99 -5.30 -7.40
C ILE A 8 13.17 -6.19 -7.04
N THR A 9 14.39 -5.68 -7.19
CA THR A 9 15.61 -6.43 -6.87
C THR A 9 15.72 -6.67 -5.36
N GLN A 10 15.40 -5.67 -4.54
CA GLN A 10 15.32 -5.83 -3.08
C GLN A 10 14.28 -6.88 -2.67
N PHE A 11 13.06 -6.83 -3.22
CA PHE A 11 12.02 -7.81 -2.92
C PHE A 11 12.45 -9.24 -3.24
N ARG A 12 13.15 -9.45 -4.37
CA ARG A 12 13.71 -10.76 -4.72
C ARG A 12 14.77 -11.24 -3.75
N GLY A 13 15.59 -10.35 -3.20
CA GLY A 13 16.55 -10.67 -2.14
C GLY A 13 15.86 -11.09 -0.84
N MET A 14 14.78 -10.38 -0.46
CA MET A 14 14.02 -10.67 0.77
C MET A 14 13.34 -12.03 0.74
N ARG A 15 13.03 -12.60 -0.43
CA ARG A 15 12.44 -13.95 -0.53
C ARG A 15 13.20 -15.03 0.23
N GLN A 16 14.51 -14.89 0.41
CA GLN A 16 15.36 -15.87 1.08
C GLN A 16 15.34 -15.76 2.61
N MET A 17 14.82 -14.65 3.15
CA MET A 17 14.72 -14.45 4.60
C MET A 17 13.56 -15.28 5.17
N PRO A 18 13.80 -16.07 6.23
CA PRO A 18 12.74 -16.80 6.92
C PRO A 18 11.81 -15.82 7.66
N GLY A 19 10.51 -16.09 7.63
CA GLY A 19 9.48 -15.29 8.33
C GLY A 19 8.70 -14.34 7.42
N ARG A 20 7.91 -13.44 8.05
CA ARG A 20 7.18 -12.38 7.35
C ARG A 20 8.13 -11.22 7.08
N ASN A 21 8.41 -10.97 5.80
CA ASN A 21 9.22 -9.83 5.39
C ASN A 21 8.36 -8.57 5.28
N ALA A 22 8.90 -7.44 5.69
CA ALA A 22 8.23 -6.15 5.55
C ALA A 22 9.19 -5.06 5.11
N LEU A 23 8.68 -4.13 4.31
CA LEU A 23 9.36 -2.91 3.88
C LEU A 23 8.64 -1.71 4.49
N VAL A 24 9.30 -1.00 5.40
CA VAL A 24 8.84 0.31 5.86
C VAL A 24 9.28 1.36 4.85
N LEU A 25 8.33 2.03 4.21
CA LEU A 25 8.59 3.00 3.15
C LEU A 25 8.30 4.42 3.64
N LEU A 26 9.35 5.17 3.95
CA LEU A 26 9.25 6.60 4.28
C LEU A 26 9.10 7.40 2.98
N THR A 27 7.94 8.00 2.75
CA THR A 27 7.68 8.73 1.51
C THR A 27 6.55 9.76 1.66
N GLU A 28 6.55 10.76 0.79
CA GLU A 28 5.45 11.74 0.68
C GLU A 28 4.38 11.30 -0.33
N GLY A 29 4.65 10.23 -1.06
CA GLY A 29 3.79 9.71 -2.11
C GLY A 29 4.41 8.55 -2.85
N VAL A 30 3.68 8.01 -3.81
CA VAL A 30 4.10 6.81 -4.54
C VAL A 30 3.99 7.06 -6.03
N VAL A 31 4.49 6.11 -6.83
CA VAL A 31 4.29 6.13 -8.27
C VAL A 31 2.79 6.21 -8.60
N PRO A 32 2.42 6.74 -9.78
CA PRO A 32 1.03 6.80 -10.20
C PRO A 32 0.32 5.45 -10.07
N ASP A 33 -0.98 5.48 -9.74
CA ASP A 33 -1.77 4.29 -9.40
C ASP A 33 -1.68 3.16 -10.45
N PHE A 34 -1.59 3.52 -11.74
CA PHE A 34 -1.45 2.56 -12.84
C PHE A 34 -0.13 1.76 -12.86
N LEU A 35 0.90 2.19 -12.13
CA LEU A 35 2.17 1.46 -11.98
C LEU A 35 2.21 0.61 -10.71
N LEU A 36 1.23 0.77 -9.81
CA LEU A 36 1.24 0.06 -8.53
C LEU A 36 0.99 -1.44 -8.70
N ASP A 37 0.22 -1.87 -9.71
CA ASP A 37 -0.12 -3.28 -9.93
C ASP A 37 1.12 -4.19 -10.01
N GLY A 38 2.13 -3.79 -10.78
CA GLY A 38 3.36 -4.57 -10.93
C GLY A 38 4.22 -4.60 -9.66
N VAL A 39 4.23 -3.50 -8.90
CA VAL A 39 4.95 -3.41 -7.62
C VAL A 39 4.26 -4.28 -6.57
N ILE A 40 2.93 -4.22 -6.51
CA ILE A 40 2.10 -5.00 -5.59
C ILE A 40 2.22 -6.49 -5.91
N ASP A 41 2.15 -6.89 -7.19
CA ASP A 41 2.32 -8.29 -7.58
C ASP A 41 3.71 -8.82 -7.22
N GLU A 42 4.79 -8.07 -7.50
CA GLU A 42 6.14 -8.51 -7.15
C GLU A 42 6.35 -8.58 -5.62
N ALA A 43 5.85 -7.60 -4.86
CA ALA A 43 5.91 -7.62 -3.40
C ALA A 43 5.16 -8.82 -2.81
N ASN A 44 3.94 -9.09 -3.31
CA ASN A 44 3.14 -10.25 -2.92
C ASN A 44 3.84 -11.58 -3.27
N ARG A 45 4.43 -11.68 -4.46
CA ARG A 45 5.24 -12.85 -4.87
C ARG A 45 6.46 -13.04 -3.98
N ALA A 46 7.05 -11.95 -3.50
CA ALA A 46 8.18 -11.97 -2.60
C ALA A 46 7.79 -12.25 -1.13
N GLY A 47 6.50 -12.19 -0.80
CA GLY A 47 6.03 -12.31 0.58
C GLY A 47 6.40 -11.08 1.43
N VAL A 48 6.44 -9.90 0.80
CA VAL A 48 6.82 -8.63 1.44
C VAL A 48 5.57 -7.78 1.67
N ALA A 49 5.28 -7.46 2.93
CA ALA A 49 4.29 -6.45 3.28
C ALA A 49 4.91 -5.05 3.19
N ILE A 50 4.24 -4.10 2.54
CA ILE A 50 4.72 -2.72 2.43
C ILE A 50 3.97 -1.85 3.44
N CYS A 51 4.70 -1.15 4.30
CA CYS A 51 4.15 -0.22 5.29
C CYS A 51 4.62 1.20 4.98
N PRO A 52 3.88 1.97 4.17
CA PRO A 52 4.23 3.35 3.89
C PRO A 52 4.04 4.23 5.15
N VAL A 53 4.96 5.16 5.34
CA VAL A 53 4.93 6.19 6.37
C VAL A 53 4.92 7.54 5.66
N ASP A 54 3.81 8.29 5.82
CA ASP A 54 3.69 9.64 5.29
C ASP A 54 4.54 10.60 6.13
N VAL A 55 5.74 10.91 5.63
CA VAL A 55 6.72 11.75 6.35
C VAL A 55 6.31 13.21 6.46
N ARG A 56 5.25 13.63 5.76
CA ARG A 56 4.73 15.01 5.83
C ARG A 56 4.01 15.29 7.16
N GLY A 57 3.64 14.24 7.90
CA GLY A 57 2.92 14.37 9.17
C GLY A 57 1.55 15.03 9.03
N VAL A 58 1.27 16.02 9.89
CA VAL A 58 0.03 16.81 9.82
C VAL A 58 0.16 17.89 8.75
N VAL A 59 -0.58 17.74 7.65
CA VAL A 59 -0.52 18.66 6.51
C VAL A 59 -1.70 19.62 6.50
N PHE A 60 -1.40 20.92 6.37
CA PHE A 60 -2.39 21.95 6.05
C PHE A 60 -2.42 22.16 4.54
N THR A 61 -3.58 21.91 3.92
CA THR A 61 -3.77 22.02 2.46
C THR A 61 -4.37 23.36 2.03
N GLY A 62 -4.69 24.24 2.98
CA GLY A 62 -5.17 25.59 2.71
C GLY A 62 -4.06 26.55 2.27
N MET A 63 -4.46 27.78 1.97
CA MET A 63 -3.56 28.85 1.57
C MET A 63 -2.82 29.43 2.77
N THR A 64 -1.52 29.69 2.61
CA THR A 64 -0.71 30.39 3.62
C THR A 64 -0.34 31.81 3.16
N ALA A 65 -0.01 32.69 4.10
CA ALA A 65 0.26 34.11 3.80
C ALA A 65 1.49 34.35 2.91
N SER A 66 2.41 33.39 2.83
CA SER A 66 3.60 33.46 1.98
C SER A 66 3.33 33.11 0.52
N GLU A 67 2.14 32.59 0.22
CA GLU A 67 1.82 32.05 -1.09
C GLU A 67 1.31 33.12 -2.05
N ARG A 68 1.80 33.07 -3.28
CA ARG A 68 1.35 33.94 -4.37
C ARG A 68 0.42 33.15 -5.28
N VAL A 69 -0.82 33.59 -5.41
CA VAL A 69 -1.77 33.05 -6.38
C VAL A 69 -1.70 33.89 -7.64
N PHE A 70 -1.44 33.26 -8.77
CA PHE A 70 -1.54 33.92 -10.07
C PHE A 70 -3.02 34.06 -10.44
N VAL A 71 -3.52 35.30 -10.44
CA VAL A 71 -4.88 35.61 -10.87
C VAL A 71 -4.86 35.86 -12.37
N SER A 72 -5.40 34.92 -13.15
CA SER A 72 -5.45 35.05 -14.61
C SER A 72 -6.65 35.90 -15.04
N SER A 73 -6.38 37.02 -15.71
CA SER A 73 -7.39 37.92 -16.27
C SER A 73 -7.80 37.50 -17.68
N GLY A 74 -8.45 36.34 -17.82
CA GLY A 74 -8.91 35.85 -19.13
C GLY A 74 -10.13 36.60 -19.70
N SER A 75 -10.87 37.36 -18.87
CA SER A 75 -12.19 37.92 -19.22
C SER A 75 -12.47 39.34 -18.69
N GLY A 76 -11.42 40.11 -18.37
CA GLY A 76 -11.56 41.51 -17.92
C GLY A 76 -12.13 41.71 -16.51
N ARG A 77 -12.44 40.64 -15.77
CA ARG A 77 -12.84 40.69 -14.35
C ARG A 77 -11.84 39.87 -13.52
N LEU A 78 -11.15 40.54 -12.60
CA LEU A 78 -10.32 39.88 -11.60
C LEU A 78 -11.24 39.14 -10.62
N ASN A 79 -11.15 37.80 -10.56
CA ASN A 79 -11.80 37.01 -9.53
C ASN A 79 -10.74 36.24 -8.71
N PRO A 80 -10.24 36.83 -7.61
CA PRO A 80 -9.21 36.20 -6.79
C PRO A 80 -9.69 34.90 -6.12
N THR A 81 -10.97 34.84 -5.72
CA THR A 81 -11.53 33.67 -5.02
C THR A 81 -11.50 32.42 -5.87
N SER A 82 -11.90 32.47 -7.15
CA SER A 82 -11.86 31.31 -8.03
C SER A 82 -10.44 30.79 -8.28
N SER A 83 -9.45 31.69 -8.28
CA SER A 83 -8.03 31.33 -8.44
C SER A 83 -7.48 30.65 -7.19
N ILE A 84 -7.86 31.16 -6.00
CA ILE A 84 -7.55 30.58 -4.69
C ILE A 84 -8.20 29.20 -4.52
N ASP A 85 -9.47 29.07 -4.88
CA ASP A 85 -10.22 27.82 -4.78
C ASP A 85 -9.62 26.74 -5.69
N SER A 86 -9.22 27.13 -6.90
CA SER A 86 -8.55 26.23 -7.85
C SER A 86 -7.17 25.78 -7.34
N ALA A 87 -6.39 26.70 -6.78
CA ALA A 87 -5.08 26.39 -6.19
C ALA A 87 -5.20 25.47 -4.97
N THR A 88 -6.15 25.74 -4.09
CA THR A 88 -6.44 24.93 -2.89
C THR A 88 -6.95 23.54 -3.30
N GLY A 89 -7.91 23.48 -4.23
CA GLY A 89 -8.45 22.21 -4.75
C GLY A 89 -7.38 21.34 -5.39
N SER A 90 -6.45 21.92 -6.17
CA SER A 90 -5.33 21.19 -6.77
C SER A 90 -4.41 20.56 -5.70
N ARG A 91 -4.11 21.30 -4.63
CA ARG A 91 -3.29 20.81 -3.50
C ARG A 91 -3.96 19.65 -2.77
N VAL A 92 -5.25 19.81 -2.45
CA VAL A 92 -6.05 18.74 -1.83
C VAL A 92 -6.02 17.49 -2.71
N ASN A 93 -6.20 17.64 -4.02
CA ASN A 93 -6.17 16.51 -4.94
C ASN A 93 -4.82 15.80 -4.97
N VAL A 94 -3.70 16.54 -5.02
CA VAL A 94 -2.35 15.94 -4.99
C VAL A 94 -2.11 15.21 -3.67
N PHE A 95 -2.49 15.82 -2.55
CA PHE A 95 -2.37 15.22 -1.23
C PHE A 95 -3.20 13.93 -1.10
N GLU A 96 -4.47 13.97 -1.47
CA GLU A 96 -5.36 12.80 -1.42
C GLU A 96 -4.90 11.69 -2.38
N ASN A 97 -4.46 12.02 -3.60
CA ASN A 97 -3.97 11.04 -4.55
C ASN A 97 -2.72 10.31 -4.04
N SER A 98 -1.79 11.03 -3.40
CA SER A 98 -0.60 10.42 -2.79
C SER A 98 -0.97 9.44 -1.67
N ARG A 99 -1.95 9.79 -0.83
CA ARG A 99 -2.45 8.96 0.28
C ARG A 99 -3.20 7.74 -0.22
N ARG A 100 -4.00 7.88 -1.26
CA ARG A 100 -4.71 6.75 -1.90
C ARG A 100 -3.73 5.70 -2.40
N GLY A 101 -2.66 6.10 -3.08
CA GLY A 101 -1.64 5.16 -3.57
C GLY A 101 -0.91 4.43 -2.44
N MET A 102 -0.55 5.14 -1.36
CA MET A 102 0.07 4.54 -0.18
C MET A 102 -0.88 3.58 0.55
N SER A 103 -2.13 3.99 0.75
CA SER A 103 -3.19 3.16 1.34
C SER A 103 -3.39 1.87 0.53
N ARG A 104 -3.40 1.98 -0.79
CA ARG A 104 -3.54 0.84 -1.70
C ARG A 104 -2.35 -0.12 -1.60
N LEU A 105 -1.11 0.39 -1.62
CA LEU A 105 0.09 -0.44 -1.42
C LEU A 105 0.03 -1.23 -0.11
N ALA A 106 -0.31 -0.55 0.99
CA ALA A 106 -0.43 -1.21 2.30
C ALA A 106 -1.52 -2.28 2.27
N GLY A 107 -2.74 -1.93 1.86
CA GLY A 107 -3.89 -2.85 1.88
C GLY A 107 -3.72 -4.06 0.96
N GLU A 108 -3.12 -3.89 -0.22
CA GLU A 108 -2.98 -4.97 -1.20
C GLU A 108 -1.74 -5.87 -0.94
N THR A 109 -0.75 -5.39 -0.20
CA THR A 109 0.42 -6.20 0.22
C THR A 109 0.31 -6.74 1.65
N GLY A 110 -0.75 -6.36 2.39
CA GLY A 110 -0.96 -6.78 3.77
C GLY A 110 -0.05 -6.07 4.78
N GLY A 111 0.35 -4.83 4.48
CA GLY A 111 0.98 -3.92 5.44
C GLY A 111 -0.02 -2.89 5.99
N VAL A 112 0.50 -1.85 6.64
CA VAL A 112 -0.28 -0.76 7.25
C VAL A 112 0.19 0.59 6.73
N PHE A 113 -0.74 1.51 6.49
CA PHE A 113 -0.41 2.88 6.11
C PHE A 113 -0.43 3.79 7.34
N LEU A 114 0.73 4.39 7.64
CA LEU A 114 1.00 5.20 8.81
C LEU A 114 1.08 6.67 8.40
N GLN A 115 0.27 7.52 9.02
CA GLN A 115 0.04 8.89 8.52
C GLN A 115 -0.56 9.80 9.60
N GLY A 116 -0.48 11.11 9.38
CA GLY A 116 -1.25 12.11 10.14
C GLY A 116 -0.72 12.37 11.55
N ASP A 117 0.54 12.01 11.80
CA ASP A 117 1.23 12.26 13.07
C ASP A 117 2.61 12.87 12.78
N ASN A 118 3.07 13.76 13.65
CA ASN A 118 4.41 14.34 13.59
C ASN A 118 5.44 13.52 14.39
N ASP A 119 4.99 12.55 15.20
CA ASP A 119 5.86 11.60 15.88
C ASP A 119 6.20 10.40 14.97
N ILE A 120 7.23 10.56 14.14
CA ILE A 120 7.73 9.51 13.25
C ILE A 120 8.23 8.29 14.06
N GLY A 121 8.74 8.51 15.28
CA GLY A 121 9.19 7.43 16.16
C GLY A 121 8.04 6.52 16.57
N ALA A 122 6.92 7.12 16.99
CA ALA A 122 5.69 6.39 17.30
C ALA A 122 5.12 5.68 16.07
N LEU A 123 5.10 6.33 14.89
CA LEU A 123 4.66 5.69 13.65
C LEU A 123 5.54 4.47 13.31
N LEU A 124 6.86 4.58 13.45
CA LEU A 124 7.77 3.47 13.18
C LEU A 124 7.61 2.34 14.21
N ALA A 125 7.44 2.65 15.49
CA ALA A 125 7.16 1.64 16.53
C ALA A 125 5.88 0.86 16.20
N ASN A 126 4.81 1.56 15.80
CA ASN A 126 3.57 0.93 15.34
C ASN A 126 3.80 0.04 14.11
N ALA A 127 4.65 0.45 13.16
CA ALA A 127 5.01 -0.37 12.02
C ALA A 127 5.65 -1.69 12.45
N VAL A 128 6.60 -1.62 13.39
CA VAL A 128 7.33 -2.79 13.90
C VAL A 128 6.40 -3.74 14.66
N GLU A 129 5.51 -3.22 15.50
CA GLU A 129 4.51 -4.03 16.20
C GLU A 129 3.57 -4.76 15.22
N GLU A 130 3.09 -4.08 14.18
CA GLU A 130 2.20 -4.67 13.16
C GLU A 130 2.89 -5.76 12.33
N ILE A 131 4.22 -5.67 12.18
CA ILE A 131 5.04 -6.67 11.49
C ILE A 131 5.32 -7.88 12.39
N GLY A 132 5.51 -7.65 13.70
CA GLY A 132 5.92 -8.64 14.68
C GLY A 132 4.91 -9.77 14.91
N ASP A 133 3.61 -9.44 14.95
CA ASP A 133 2.54 -10.42 15.18
C ASP A 133 1.87 -10.82 13.86
N TYR A 134 2.06 -12.07 13.43
CA TYR A 134 1.44 -12.57 12.20
C TYR A 134 0.97 -14.03 12.29
N TYR A 135 -0.05 -14.33 11.49
CA TYR A 135 -0.53 -15.68 11.26
C TYR A 135 -0.47 -16.01 9.77
N LEU A 136 -0.13 -17.27 9.47
CA LEU A 136 -0.09 -17.79 8.11
C LEU A 136 -1.38 -18.57 7.86
N ILE A 137 -2.24 -18.09 6.95
CA ILE A 137 -3.44 -18.79 6.53
C ILE A 137 -3.28 -19.16 5.05
N GLY A 138 -3.24 -20.46 4.74
CA GLY A 138 -3.23 -20.95 3.37
C GLY A 138 -4.67 -21.08 2.84
N CYS A 139 -4.92 -20.56 1.64
CA CYS A 139 -6.15 -20.85 0.90
C CYS A 139 -5.76 -21.57 -0.39
N GLN A 140 -6.29 -22.77 -0.59
CA GLN A 140 -6.12 -23.52 -1.82
C GLN A 140 -7.41 -23.39 -2.65
N PRO A 141 -7.35 -22.79 -3.85
CA PRO A 141 -8.52 -22.73 -4.72
C PRO A 141 -8.90 -24.13 -5.20
N GLN A 142 -10.18 -24.34 -5.48
CA GLN A 142 -10.70 -25.61 -5.99
C GLN A 142 -10.01 -25.97 -7.32
N ARG A 143 -9.80 -27.29 -7.55
CA ARG A 143 -9.18 -27.79 -8.78
C ARG A 143 -9.89 -27.21 -10.01
N GLY A 144 -9.12 -26.54 -10.88
CA GLY A 144 -9.61 -25.93 -12.13
C GLY A 144 -9.88 -24.43 -12.04
N ASP A 145 -9.95 -23.83 -10.85
CA ASP A 145 -10.18 -22.40 -10.66
C ASP A 145 -8.85 -21.59 -10.61
N TYR A 146 -7.89 -21.96 -11.45
CA TYR A 146 -6.60 -21.27 -11.63
C TYR A 146 -6.62 -20.41 -12.90
N GLY A 147 -7.80 -19.88 -13.26
CA GLY A 147 -7.98 -19.06 -14.45
C GLY A 147 -7.20 -17.74 -14.37
N THR A 148 -7.51 -16.79 -15.26
CA THR A 148 -6.89 -15.44 -15.25
C THR A 148 -7.56 -14.46 -14.29
N LYS A 149 -8.63 -14.90 -13.60
CA LYS A 149 -9.45 -14.03 -12.75
C LYS A 149 -8.75 -13.76 -11.42
N PHE A 150 -9.00 -12.57 -10.86
CA PHE A 150 -8.53 -12.24 -9.52
C PHE A 150 -9.43 -12.90 -8.47
N HIS A 151 -8.83 -13.59 -7.51
CA HIS A 151 -9.54 -14.24 -6.41
C HIS A 151 -9.45 -13.36 -5.16
N ARG A 152 -10.58 -12.76 -4.77
CA ARG A 152 -10.65 -11.94 -3.57
C ARG A 152 -10.64 -12.81 -2.32
N VAL A 153 -9.85 -12.44 -1.32
CA VAL A 153 -9.81 -13.08 -0.01
C VAL A 153 -10.42 -12.13 1.02
N GLN A 154 -11.33 -12.64 1.85
CA GLN A 154 -11.89 -11.89 2.96
C GLN A 154 -11.81 -12.71 4.23
N ILE A 155 -11.17 -12.16 5.27
CA ILE A 155 -11.12 -12.77 6.60
C ILE A 155 -12.09 -12.06 7.53
N LYS A 156 -12.85 -12.86 8.28
CA LYS A 156 -13.77 -12.38 9.32
C LYS A 156 -13.31 -12.93 10.66
N VAL A 157 -13.02 -12.04 11.60
CA VAL A 157 -12.61 -12.40 12.96
C VAL A 157 -13.84 -12.45 13.85
N LYS A 158 -14.01 -13.55 14.61
CA LYS A 158 -15.14 -13.71 15.54
C LYS A 158 -14.93 -13.00 16.88
N ARG A 159 -13.67 -12.71 17.24
CA ARG A 159 -13.29 -12.07 18.50
C ARG A 159 -13.57 -10.56 18.45
N ARG A 160 -14.24 -10.04 19.48
CA ARG A 160 -14.47 -8.60 19.65
C ARG A 160 -13.15 -7.87 19.95
N GLY A 161 -13.04 -6.62 19.48
CA GLY A 161 -11.86 -5.78 19.69
C GLY A 161 -10.63 -6.24 18.90
N VAL A 162 -10.83 -6.96 17.80
CA VAL A 162 -9.72 -7.48 16.98
C VAL A 162 -9.96 -7.18 15.51
N HIS A 163 -8.95 -6.64 14.86
CA HIS A 163 -8.92 -6.39 13.42
C HIS A 163 -7.90 -7.29 12.74
N ALA A 164 -8.28 -7.89 11.61
CA ALA A 164 -7.35 -8.63 10.75
C ALA A 164 -7.00 -7.76 9.55
N THR A 165 -5.70 -7.57 9.34
CA THR A 165 -5.12 -6.93 8.16
C THR A 165 -4.66 -8.03 7.22
N THR A 166 -5.30 -8.19 6.06
CA THR A 166 -4.99 -9.27 5.11
C THR A 166 -4.82 -8.73 3.70
N ARG A 167 -4.02 -9.39 2.86
CA ARG A 167 -3.99 -9.08 1.42
C ARG A 167 -5.40 -9.21 0.83
N SER A 168 -5.72 -8.36 -0.15
CA SER A 168 -7.02 -8.27 -0.80
C SER A 168 -7.39 -9.52 -1.61
N GLY A 169 -6.39 -10.30 -2.05
CA GLY A 169 -6.60 -11.49 -2.86
C GLY A 169 -5.32 -11.97 -3.53
N PHE A 170 -5.48 -12.79 -4.57
CA PHE A 170 -4.38 -13.21 -5.44
C PHE A 170 -4.84 -13.25 -6.90
N PRO A 171 -3.95 -12.90 -7.85
CA PRO A 171 -4.23 -13.10 -9.27
C PRO A 171 -4.21 -14.60 -9.58
N GLY A 172 -5.13 -15.06 -10.44
CA GLY A 172 -5.10 -16.41 -10.95
C GLY A 172 -3.83 -16.68 -11.78
N ALA A 173 -3.38 -17.93 -11.79
CA ALA A 173 -2.09 -18.33 -12.35
C ALA A 173 -2.28 -19.32 -13.52
N PRO A 174 -2.46 -18.83 -14.76
CA PRO A 174 -2.55 -19.71 -15.92
C PRO A 174 -1.23 -20.48 -16.11
N GLY A 175 -1.31 -21.80 -16.26
CA GLY A 175 -0.19 -22.64 -16.70
C GLY A 175 0.78 -23.15 -15.63
N ARG A 176 0.42 -23.12 -14.33
CA ARG A 176 1.17 -23.93 -13.34
C ARG A 176 0.75 -25.39 -13.43
N ASP A 177 1.51 -26.17 -14.21
CA ASP A 177 1.48 -27.63 -14.11
C ASP A 177 1.66 -28.01 -12.64
N THR A 178 0.59 -28.53 -12.08
CA THR A 178 0.37 -28.61 -10.64
C THR A 178 1.34 -29.57 -9.97
N THR A 179 1.96 -30.50 -10.69
CA THR A 179 2.75 -31.59 -10.10
C THR A 179 4.11 -31.14 -9.55
N ALA A 180 4.77 -30.14 -10.14
CA ALA A 180 6.09 -29.67 -9.68
C ALA A 180 6.03 -28.50 -8.68
N ALA A 181 4.87 -27.83 -8.61
CA ALA A 181 4.62 -26.72 -7.70
C ALA A 181 4.11 -27.19 -6.33
N LEU A 182 3.46 -28.36 -6.26
CA LEU A 182 2.88 -28.90 -5.03
C LEU A 182 3.92 -29.21 -3.94
N GLU A 183 5.09 -29.77 -4.27
CA GLU A 183 6.16 -29.99 -3.26
C GLU A 183 6.87 -28.71 -2.80
N ARG A 184 6.79 -27.61 -3.56
CA ARG A 184 7.46 -26.34 -3.22
C ARG A 184 6.51 -25.26 -2.67
N MET A 185 5.19 -25.42 -2.82
CA MET A 185 4.18 -24.44 -2.42
C MET A 185 3.64 -24.63 -1.00
N ASP A 186 3.92 -25.75 -0.35
CA ASP A 186 3.51 -26.03 1.05
C ASP A 186 4.14 -25.07 2.09
N LEU A 187 5.04 -24.17 1.70
CA LEU A 187 5.80 -23.35 2.65
C LEU A 187 5.63 -21.82 2.58
N ARG A 188 4.83 -21.20 1.68
CA ARG A 188 5.08 -19.77 1.36
C ARG A 188 3.91 -18.81 1.10
N MET A 189 2.67 -19.09 1.51
CA MET A 189 1.54 -18.15 1.23
C MET A 189 0.99 -17.44 2.48
N SER A 190 1.67 -16.36 2.91
CA SER A 190 1.30 -15.48 4.06
C SER A 190 0.02 -14.67 3.84
N LEU A 191 -0.89 -14.70 4.83
CA LEU A 191 -2.15 -13.95 4.85
C LEU A 191 -2.32 -13.28 6.22
N GLY A 192 -1.62 -12.15 6.40
CA GLY A 192 -2.09 -11.05 7.24
C GLY A 192 -1.93 -11.13 8.77
N GLY A 193 -1.73 -9.96 9.38
CA GLY A 193 -1.59 -9.77 10.84
C GLY A 193 -2.94 -9.53 11.52
N VAL A 194 -2.99 -9.73 12.84
CA VAL A 194 -4.19 -9.56 13.67
C VAL A 194 -3.86 -8.65 14.85
N ARG A 195 -4.51 -7.48 14.93
CA ARG A 195 -4.30 -6.50 16.01
C ARG A 195 -5.45 -6.50 17.02
N ARG A 196 -5.12 -6.42 18.32
CA ARG A 196 -6.07 -6.18 19.41
C ARG A 196 -6.20 -4.66 19.64
N ILE A 197 -7.42 -4.16 19.79
CA ILE A 197 -7.75 -2.79 20.21
C ILE A 197 -7.79 -2.72 21.72
#